data_AF-A0A820Q9I9-F1
#
_entry.id   AF-A0A820Q9I9-F1
#
_cell.length_a   1.000
_cell.length_b   1.000
_cell.length_c   1.000
_cell.angle_alpha   90.00
_cell.angle_beta   90.00
_cell.angle_gamma   90.00
#
_symmetry.space_group_name_H-M   'P 1'
#
loop_
_entity.id
_entity.type
_entity.pdbx_description
1 polymer ?
#
loop_
_entity_poly.entity_id
_entity_poly.type
_entity_poly.pdbx_seq_one_letter_code
_entity_poly.pdbx_strand_id
1 'polypeptide(L)'
;GVDDVKKDGRYVLARGPADQKYKMTEDFSYEALEDFARKVAKGELEAYLKSQAVPEQTEDVKVIVGRNFDDIVNDETKDVLIEFYAPWCGHCKSLAPKYDELAKKLKKESNIV
;
A
#
# COMPACT_ATOMS: atom_id res chain seq x y z
N GLY A 1 -4.35 6.71 5.83
CA GLY A 1 -5.62 6.58 5.08
C GLY A 1 -6.77 6.75 6.05
N VAL A 2 -7.60 7.79 5.88
CA VAL A 2 -8.39 8.44 6.95
C VAL A 2 -7.53 9.11 8.03
N ASP A 3 -6.36 8.56 8.34
CA ASP A 3 -5.36 9.19 9.23
C ASP A 3 -4.54 10.30 8.54
N ASP A 4 -4.64 10.42 7.21
CA ASP A 4 -3.92 11.47 6.46
C ASP A 4 -4.69 12.81 6.44
N VAL A 5 -5.74 12.93 7.27
CA VAL A 5 -6.62 14.09 7.36
C VAL A 5 -5.99 15.11 8.29
N LYS A 6 -5.28 16.10 7.72
CA LYS A 6 -5.18 17.40 8.38
C LYS A 6 -6.61 17.94 8.56
N LYS A 7 -6.87 18.54 9.73
CA LYS A 7 -8.16 18.91 10.33
C LYS A 7 -9.25 19.54 9.41
N ASP A 8 -8.91 20.03 8.22
CA ASP A 8 -9.83 20.70 7.29
C ASP A 8 -10.19 19.90 6.01
N GLY A 9 -9.70 18.66 5.86
CA GLY A 9 -10.26 17.68 4.90
C GLY A 9 -10.09 17.98 3.40
N ARG A 10 -9.37 19.03 3.01
CA ARG A 10 -9.12 19.37 1.60
C ARG A 10 -7.74 18.90 1.15
N TYR A 11 -7.68 18.25 0.00
CA TYR A 11 -6.45 17.80 -0.63
C TYR A 11 -6.39 18.26 -2.07
N VAL A 12 -5.18 18.55 -2.56
CA VAL A 12 -4.91 18.68 -3.99
C VAL A 12 -4.31 17.37 -4.48
N LEU A 13 -4.99 16.75 -5.45
CA LEU A 13 -4.52 15.56 -6.13
C LEU A 13 -4.35 15.86 -7.61
N ALA A 14 -3.29 15.35 -8.21
CA ALA A 14 -3.09 15.37 -9.65
C ALA A 14 -2.99 13.95 -10.19
N ARG A 15 -3.46 13.74 -11.42
CA ARG A 15 -3.34 12.46 -12.14
C ARG A 15 -2.35 12.63 -13.28
N GLY A 16 -1.30 11.82 -13.28
CA GLY A 16 -0.30 11.76 -14.34
C GLY A 16 -0.81 11.02 -15.60
N PRO A 17 -0.05 11.09 -16.70
CA PRO A 17 -0.43 10.48 -17.98
C PRO A 17 -0.50 8.95 -17.94
N ALA A 18 0.20 8.29 -17.01
CA ALA A 18 0.14 6.84 -16.80
C ALA A 18 -0.66 6.46 -15.54
N ASP A 19 -1.70 7.25 -15.22
CA ASP A 19 -2.60 7.05 -14.07
C ASP A 19 -1.92 7.07 -12.69
N GLN A 20 -0.71 7.64 -12.61
CA GLN A 20 -0.09 7.93 -11.32
C GLN A 20 -0.88 9.02 -10.59
N LYS A 21 -1.04 8.87 -9.28
CA LYS A 21 -1.64 9.89 -8.44
C LYS A 21 -0.54 10.64 -7.73
N TYR A 22 -0.63 11.96 -7.66
CA TYR A 22 0.27 12.80 -6.87
C TYR A 22 -0.55 13.52 -5.82
N LYS A 23 0.01 13.68 -4.62
CA LYS A 23 -0.66 14.33 -3.50
C LYS A 23 0.20 15.48 -3.00
N MET A 24 -0.36 16.69 -2.99
CA MET A 24 0.27 17.83 -2.31
C MET A 24 0.21 17.61 -0.80
N THR A 25 1.32 17.84 -0.11
CA THR A 25 1.47 17.57 1.33
C THR A 25 1.59 18.85 2.16
N GLU A 26 1.97 19.92 1.48
CA GLU A 26 2.12 21.28 1.95
C GLU A 26 0.75 21.91 2.24
N ASP A 27 0.75 22.93 3.09
CA ASP A 27 -0.47 23.70 3.33
C ASP A 27 -0.85 24.49 2.07
N PHE A 28 -2.16 24.64 1.85
CA PHE A 28 -2.67 25.24 0.61
C PHE A 28 -2.29 26.72 0.50
N SER A 29 -1.55 27.05 -0.55
CA SER A 29 -1.26 28.42 -1.00
C SER A 29 -1.15 28.44 -2.53
N TYR A 30 -1.25 29.63 -3.13
CA TYR A 30 -1.06 29.77 -4.58
C TYR A 30 0.35 29.30 -5.01
N GLU A 31 1.37 29.68 -4.25
CA GLU A 31 2.77 29.30 -4.52
C GLU A 31 2.98 27.79 -4.41
N ALA A 32 2.42 27.15 -3.37
CA ALA A 32 2.50 25.70 -3.20
C ALA A 32 1.77 24.95 -4.32
N LEU A 33 0.60 25.46 -4.74
CA LEU A 33 -0.15 24.86 -5.84
C LEU A 33 0.58 25.00 -7.19
N GLU A 34 1.17 26.17 -7.46
CA GLU A 34 1.93 26.41 -8.68
C GLU A 34 3.17 25.51 -8.74
N ASP A 35 3.94 25.44 -7.66
CA ASP A 35 5.11 24.56 -7.55
C ASP A 35 4.72 23.08 -7.71
N PHE A 36 3.67 22.63 -7.01
CA PHE A 36 3.14 21.29 -7.15
C PHE A 36 2.75 20.96 -8.61
N ALA A 37 1.98 21.85 -9.26
CA ALA A 37 1.56 21.65 -10.65
C ALA A 37 2.76 21.57 -11.62
N ARG A 38 3.78 22.41 -11.42
CA ARG A 38 5.01 22.39 -12.22
C ARG A 38 5.79 21.09 -12.02
N LYS A 39 5.95 20.63 -10.78
CA LYS A 39 6.68 19.39 -10.48
C LYS A 39 5.94 18.16 -11.01
N VAL A 40 4.61 18.13 -10.94
CA VAL A 40 3.80 17.07 -11.59
C VAL A 40 4.02 17.08 -13.10
N ALA A 41 3.93 18.25 -13.75
CA ALA A 41 4.09 18.37 -15.20
C ALA A 41 5.49 17.94 -15.69
N LYS A 42 6.52 18.13 -14.86
CA LYS A 42 7.89 17.70 -15.15
C LYS A 42 8.19 16.25 -14.76
N GLY A 43 7.30 15.59 -14.02
CA GLY A 43 7.55 14.24 -13.50
C GLY A 43 8.60 14.20 -12.37
N GLU A 44 8.78 15.30 -11.64
CA GLU A 44 9.75 15.43 -10.54
C GLU A 44 9.20 14.97 -9.18
N LEU A 45 7.93 14.54 -9.12
CA LEU A 45 7.32 14.02 -7.90
C LEU A 45 7.25 12.51 -7.91
N GLU A 46 7.38 11.94 -6.72
CA GLU A 46 7.05 10.54 -6.47
C GLU A 46 5.53 10.34 -6.48
N ALA A 47 5.09 9.25 -7.11
CA ALA A 47 3.67 8.89 -7.13
C ALA A 47 3.19 8.57 -5.71
N TYR A 48 2.06 9.16 -5.33
CA TYR A 48 1.37 8.84 -4.09
C TYR A 48 0.81 7.42 -4.13
N LEU A 49 1.31 6.59 -3.22
CA LEU A 49 0.76 5.27 -2.93
C LEU A 49 0.05 5.29 -1.57
N LYS A 50 -1.23 4.93 -1.57
CA LYS A 50 -1.98 4.74 -0.31
C LYS A 50 -1.53 3.42 0.33
N SER A 51 -0.68 3.52 1.33
CA SER A 51 -0.18 2.38 2.10
C SER A 51 -0.21 2.70 3.59
N GLN A 52 -0.43 1.67 4.40
CA GLN A 52 -0.10 1.72 5.82
C GLN A 52 1.44 1.68 6.00
N ALA A 53 1.90 1.89 7.23
CA ALA A 53 3.29 1.59 7.59
C ALA A 53 3.56 0.09 7.38
N VAL A 54 4.78 -0.25 6.97
CA VAL A 54 5.19 -1.65 6.85
C VAL A 54 5.23 -2.25 8.27
N PRO A 55 4.42 -3.27 8.59
CA PRO A 55 4.41 -3.88 9.91
C PRO A 55 5.59 -4.84 10.10
N GLU A 56 5.94 -5.10 11.36
CA GLU A 56 6.85 -6.18 11.71
C GLU A 56 6.26 -7.55 11.34
N GLN A 57 7.07 -8.44 10.79
CA GLN A 57 6.63 -9.72 10.22
C GLN A 57 6.88 -10.88 11.19
N THR A 58 6.21 -10.86 12.34
CA THR A 58 6.42 -11.85 13.43
C THR A 58 5.68 -13.16 13.22
N GLU A 59 4.57 -13.14 12.48
CA GLU A 59 3.71 -14.30 12.24
C GLU A 59 4.16 -15.13 11.02
N ASP A 60 3.58 -16.33 10.90
CA ASP A 60 3.79 -17.22 9.75
C ASP A 60 3.16 -16.62 8.48
N VAL A 61 1.98 -16.01 8.60
CA VAL A 61 1.36 -15.21 7.52
C VAL A 61 2.02 -13.84 7.46
N LYS A 62 2.51 -13.45 6.28
CA LYS A 62 3.13 -12.14 6.06
C LYS A 62 2.08 -11.08 5.75
N VAL A 63 2.19 -9.94 6.43
CA VAL A 63 1.27 -8.82 6.24
C VAL A 63 1.81 -7.89 5.16
N ILE A 64 1.07 -7.81 4.06
CA ILE A 64 1.41 -7.01 2.89
C ILE A 64 0.64 -5.69 2.90
N VAL A 65 1.36 -4.59 2.71
CA VAL A 65 0.87 -3.23 2.50
C VAL A 65 1.40 -2.72 1.16
N GLY A 66 0.87 -1.61 0.64
CA GLY A 66 1.31 -1.10 -0.67
C GLY A 66 2.82 -0.91 -0.79
N ARG A 67 3.49 -0.49 0.30
CA ARG A 67 4.94 -0.21 0.31
C ARG A 67 5.87 -1.43 0.27
N ASN A 68 5.41 -2.61 0.69
CA ASN A 68 6.22 -3.85 0.65
C ASN A 68 5.64 -4.88 -0.33
N PHE A 69 4.65 -4.49 -1.13
CA PHE A 69 3.99 -5.39 -2.08
C PHE A 69 4.97 -5.87 -3.13
N ASP A 70 5.69 -4.96 -3.78
CA ASP A 70 6.60 -5.30 -4.88
C ASP A 70 7.74 -6.20 -4.38
N ASP A 71 8.37 -5.83 -3.26
CA ASP A 71 9.49 -6.56 -2.65
C ASP A 71 9.15 -8.00 -2.26
N ILE A 72 7.89 -8.29 -1.90
CA ILE A 72 7.48 -9.60 -1.39
C ILE A 72 6.73 -10.41 -2.44
N VAL A 73 5.77 -9.79 -3.13
CA VAL A 73 4.84 -10.48 -4.04
C VAL A 73 5.44 -10.67 -5.42
N ASN A 74 6.26 -9.72 -5.88
CA ASN A 74 6.87 -9.78 -7.21
C ASN A 74 8.32 -10.30 -7.18
N ASP A 75 8.75 -10.91 -6.06
CA ASP A 75 10.02 -11.64 -5.99
C ASP A 75 9.96 -12.89 -6.88
N GLU A 76 10.71 -12.88 -7.98
CA GLU A 76 10.77 -13.97 -8.96
C GLU A 76 11.28 -15.31 -8.36
N THR A 77 11.89 -15.28 -7.17
CA THR A 77 12.40 -16.47 -6.48
C THR A 77 11.38 -17.15 -5.58
N LYS A 78 10.18 -16.58 -5.42
CA LYS A 78 9.15 -17.03 -4.49
C LYS A 78 7.83 -17.33 -5.18
N ASP A 79 7.18 -18.39 -4.72
CA ASP A 79 5.77 -18.66 -4.99
C ASP A 79 4.93 -18.01 -3.88
N VAL A 80 4.10 -17.04 -4.24
CA VAL A 80 3.33 -16.26 -3.26
C VAL A 80 1.84 -16.52 -3.39
N LEU A 81 1.21 -16.95 -2.29
CA LEU A 81 -0.24 -16.94 -2.17
C LEU A 81 -0.64 -15.70 -1.37
N ILE A 82 -1.54 -14.89 -1.94
CA ILE A 82 -1.98 -13.64 -1.31
C ILE A 82 -3.50 -13.60 -1.13
N GLU A 83 -3.94 -13.26 0.09
CA GLU A 83 -5.33 -12.94 0.40
C GLU A 83 -5.53 -11.42 0.46
N PHE A 84 -6.26 -10.87 -0.50
CA PHE A 84 -6.78 -9.50 -0.39
C PHE A 84 -8.06 -9.51 0.45
N TYR A 85 -7.99 -8.92 1.63
CA TYR A 85 -9.10 -8.91 2.59
C TYR A 85 -9.54 -7.50 2.98
N ALA A 86 -10.75 -7.41 3.54
CA ALA A 86 -11.22 -6.23 4.24
C ALA A 86 -11.49 -6.57 5.71
N PRO A 87 -11.08 -5.72 6.68
CA PRO A 87 -11.19 -6.03 8.11
C PRO A 87 -12.63 -6.15 8.62
N TRP A 88 -13.61 -5.70 7.83
CA TRP A 88 -15.04 -5.78 8.11
C TRP A 88 -15.75 -6.90 7.35
N CYS A 89 -15.09 -7.60 6.42
CA CYS A 89 -15.69 -8.67 5.66
C CYS A 89 -15.83 -9.95 6.50
N GLY A 90 -17.06 -10.46 6.64
CA GLY A 90 -17.33 -11.69 7.38
C GLY A 90 -16.66 -12.93 6.79
N HIS A 91 -16.66 -13.09 5.47
CA HIS A 91 -16.05 -14.23 4.80
C HIS A 91 -14.52 -14.29 5.00
N CYS A 92 -13.84 -13.15 4.94
CA CYS A 92 -12.40 -13.06 5.21
C CYS A 92 -12.08 -13.45 6.65
N LYS A 93 -12.89 -13.00 7.62
CA LYS A 93 -12.71 -13.40 9.03
C LYS A 93 -12.86 -14.90 9.23
N SER A 94 -13.76 -15.54 8.48
CA SER A 94 -13.91 -17.00 8.51
C SER A 94 -12.74 -17.74 7.83
N LEU A 95 -12.11 -17.13 6.82
CA LEU A 95 -10.97 -17.70 6.10
C LEU A 95 -9.65 -17.57 6.88
N ALA A 96 -9.43 -16.46 7.58
CA ALA A 96 -8.22 -16.16 8.34
C ALA A 96 -7.65 -17.36 9.14
N PRO A 97 -8.43 -18.08 9.99
CA PRO A 97 -7.87 -19.22 10.75
C PRO A 97 -7.43 -20.38 9.86
N LYS A 98 -8.03 -20.55 8.68
CA LYS A 98 -7.62 -21.56 7.70
C LYS A 98 -6.38 -21.13 6.93
N TYR A 99 -6.24 -19.84 6.66
CA TYR A 99 -5.05 -19.25 6.08
C TYR A 99 -3.83 -19.42 7.00
N ASP A 100 -4.01 -19.17 8.30
CA ASP A 100 -2.97 -19.41 9.31
C ASP A 100 -2.57 -20.89 9.42
N GLU A 101 -3.55 -21.80 9.35
CA GLU A 101 -3.30 -23.25 9.34
C GLU A 101 -2.49 -23.68 8.11
N LEU A 102 -2.79 -23.09 6.95
CA LEU A 102 -2.07 -23.33 5.70
C LEU A 102 -0.62 -22.84 5.80
N ALA A 103 -0.40 -21.60 6.25
CA ALA A 103 0.93 -21.03 6.41
C ALA A 103 1.81 -21.87 7.35
N LYS A 104 1.24 -22.35 8.47
CA LYS A 104 1.94 -23.28 9.39
C LYS A 104 2.38 -24.57 8.73
N LYS A 105 1.56 -25.14 7.84
CA LYS A 105 1.89 -26.38 7.10
C LYS A 105 3.00 -26.15 6.07
N LEU A 106 3.00 -24.99 5.42
CA LEU A 106 3.96 -24.64 4.36
C LEU A 106 5.25 -23.98 4.88
N LYS A 107 5.36 -23.71 6.19
CA LYS A 107 6.53 -23.07 6.82
C LYS A 107 7.90 -23.70 6.49
N LYS A 108 7.93 -24.98 6.13
CA LYS A 108 9.17 -25.70 5.77
C LYS A 108 9.58 -25.54 4.31
N GLU A 109 8.67 -25.10 3.45
CA GLU A 109 8.94 -24.86 2.04
C GLU A 109 9.63 -23.50 1.91
N SER A 110 10.88 -23.50 1.44
CA SER A 110 11.72 -22.29 1.41
C SER A 110 11.40 -21.35 0.25
N ASN A 111 10.69 -21.83 -0.78
CA ASN A 111 10.26 -21.05 -1.93
C ASN A 111 8.87 -20.42 -1.75
N ILE A 112 8.10 -20.80 -0.72
CA ILE A 112 6.74 -20.29 -0.54
C ILE A 112 6.72 -19.14 0.46
N VAL A 113 5.96 -18.09 0.13
CA VAL A 113 5.60 -16.99 1.04
C VAL A 113 4.10 -17.00 1.28
#